data_AF-A0A6P0Z5V6-F1
#
_entry.id   AF-A0A6P0Z5V6-F1
#
_cell.length_a   1.000
_cell.length_b   1.000
_cell.length_c   1.000
_cell.angle_alpha   90.00
_cell.angle_beta   90.00
_cell.angle_gamma   90.00
#
_symmetry.space_group_name_H-M   'P 1'
#
loop_
_entity.id
_entity.type
_entity.pdbx_description
1 polymer ?
#
loop_
_entity_poly.entity_id
_entity_poly.type
_entity_poly.pdbx_seq_one_letter_code
_entity_poly.pdbx_strand_id
1 'polypeptide(L)'
;GVTNLAQQWGWKKRELVMVPTGMRSVEAVIGLSRQLIIAGNTYELRIFPTSNTENQIWRFELQSATPGNQIPIGFKLRLLTEDLQPFENNQDTAITPVDRLSVEVILEPKEGLVWEIEPRADGWEREVLQF
;
A
#
# COMPACT_ATOMS: atom_id res chain seq x y z
N GLY A 1 -14.32 2.46 8.15
CA GLY A 1 -15.17 1.87 7.09
C GLY A 1 -14.76 2.47 5.76
N VAL A 2 -14.17 1.68 4.85
CA VAL A 2 -13.40 2.11 3.65
C VAL A 2 -14.17 2.92 2.59
N THR A 3 -15.44 3.23 2.81
CA THR A 3 -16.31 3.90 1.84
C THR A 3 -15.83 5.32 1.50
N ASN A 4 -15.13 6.00 2.42
CA ASN A 4 -14.66 7.37 2.21
C ASN A 4 -13.39 7.44 1.33
N LEU A 5 -12.51 6.44 1.44
CA LEU A 5 -11.25 6.37 0.68
C LEU A 5 -11.47 6.12 -0.82
N ALA A 6 -12.49 5.32 -1.19
CA ALA A 6 -12.81 5.04 -2.59
C ALA A 6 -13.39 6.26 -3.35
N GLN A 7 -13.74 7.34 -2.65
CA GLN A 7 -14.20 8.60 -3.26
C GLN A 7 -13.03 9.59 -3.52
N GLN A 8 -11.81 9.27 -3.08
CA GLN A 8 -10.61 10.08 -3.29
C GLN A 8 -9.92 9.74 -4.63
N TRP A 9 -9.19 10.72 -5.17
CA TRP A 9 -8.66 10.74 -6.54
C TRP A 9 -7.86 9.48 -6.94
N GLY A 10 -8.43 8.67 -7.83
CA GLY A 10 -7.74 7.55 -8.47
C GLY A 10 -7.79 6.21 -7.74
N TRP A 11 -8.40 6.15 -6.55
CA TRP A 11 -8.62 4.90 -5.84
C TRP A 11 -9.81 4.11 -6.41
N LYS A 12 -9.65 2.80 -6.51
CA LYS A 12 -10.69 1.86 -6.94
C LYS A 12 -10.88 0.81 -5.87
N LYS A 13 -12.12 0.64 -5.40
CA LYS A 13 -12.48 -0.51 -4.57
C LYS A 13 -12.52 -1.77 -5.44
N ARG A 14 -11.80 -2.81 -5.05
CA ARG A 14 -11.78 -4.09 -5.77
C ARG A 14 -11.51 -5.25 -4.83
N GLU A 15 -11.88 -6.44 -5.27
CA GLU A 15 -11.42 -7.68 -4.67
C GLU A 15 -9.94 -7.87 -5.00
N LEU A 16 -9.14 -8.13 -3.97
CA LEU A 16 -7.71 -8.30 -4.01
C LEU A 16 -7.36 -9.69 -3.49
N VAL A 17 -6.30 -10.26 -4.06
CA VAL A 17 -5.78 -11.54 -3.66
C VAL A 17 -4.65 -11.32 -2.66
N MET A 18 -4.90 -11.63 -1.39
CA MET A 18 -3.87 -11.58 -0.35
C MET A 18 -3.06 -12.88 -0.39
N VAL A 19 -1.76 -12.76 -0.64
CA VAL A 19 -0.83 -13.89 -0.53
C VAL A 19 -0.11 -13.75 0.82
N PRO A 20 -0.44 -14.59 1.83
CA PRO A 20 0.26 -14.55 3.10
C PRO A 20 1.70 -15.04 2.96
N THR A 21 2.59 -14.58 3.84
CA THR A 21 4.02 -14.95 3.87
C THR A 21 4.25 -16.37 4.45
N GLY A 22 3.32 -17.31 4.25
CA GLY A 22 3.35 -18.69 4.79
C GLY A 22 2.28 -19.61 4.18
N MET A 23 2.22 -20.89 4.58
CA MET A 23 1.33 -21.95 4.05
C MET A 23 -0.19 -21.76 4.35
N ARG A 24 -0.70 -20.53 4.49
CA ARG A 24 -2.15 -20.29 4.61
C ARG A 24 -2.75 -20.02 3.24
N SER A 25 -3.99 -20.49 3.06
CA SER A 25 -4.74 -20.35 1.81
C SER A 25 -4.79 -18.90 1.34
N VAL A 26 -4.81 -18.74 0.02
CA VAL A 26 -5.08 -17.47 -0.65
C VAL A 26 -6.45 -16.97 -0.23
N GLU A 27 -6.51 -15.77 0.34
CA GLU A 27 -7.77 -15.13 0.76
C GLU A 27 -8.10 -13.96 -0.15
N ALA A 28 -9.35 -13.92 -0.62
CA ALA A 28 -9.88 -12.77 -1.33
C ALA A 28 -10.37 -11.74 -0.31
N VAL A 29 -9.84 -10.52 -0.40
CA VAL A 29 -10.17 -9.41 0.49
C VAL A 29 -10.63 -8.21 -0.31
N ILE A 30 -11.62 -7.49 0.22
CA ILE A 30 -12.02 -6.20 -0.35
C ILE A 30 -11.01 -5.14 0.10
N GLY A 31 -10.34 -4.54 -0.87
CA GLY A 31 -9.40 -3.45 -0.64
C GLY A 31 -9.55 -2.34 -1.66
N LEU A 32 -8.58 -1.44 -1.62
CA LEU A 32 -8.42 -0.32 -2.52
C LEU A 32 -7.18 -0.53 -3.36
N SER A 33 -7.22 -0.10 -4.62
CA SER A 33 -6.02 0.02 -5.41
C SER A 33 -5.96 1.30 -6.22
N ARG A 34 -4.74 1.75 -6.51
CA ARG A 34 -4.46 2.90 -7.34
C ARG A 34 -3.29 2.57 -8.27
N GLN A 35 -3.46 2.88 -9.55
CA GLN A 35 -2.36 2.79 -10.51
C GLN A 35 -1.48 4.04 -10.41
N LEU A 36 -0.18 3.83 -10.47
CA LEU A 36 0.84 4.88 -10.37
C LEU A 36 1.83 4.72 -11.52
N ILE A 37 2.34 5.82 -12.05
CA ILE A 37 3.48 5.82 -12.97
C ILE A 37 4.71 6.25 -12.17
N ILE A 38 5.74 5.40 -12.10
CA ILE A 38 6.98 5.69 -11.39
C ILE A 38 8.13 5.45 -12.35
N ALA A 39 8.92 6.50 -12.63
CA ALA A 39 10.01 6.44 -13.61
C ALA A 39 9.57 5.84 -14.96
N GLY A 40 8.40 6.25 -15.46
CA GLY A 40 7.83 5.79 -16.73
C GLY A 40 7.23 4.38 -16.74
N ASN A 41 7.23 3.68 -15.61
CA ASN A 41 6.67 2.32 -15.49
C ASN A 41 5.39 2.31 -14.64
N THR A 42 4.46 1.42 -14.97
CA THR A 42 3.18 1.30 -14.26
C THR A 42 3.30 0.37 -13.06
N TYR A 43 2.93 0.88 -11.89
CA TYR A 43 2.81 0.15 -10.63
C TYR A 43 1.38 0.22 -10.11
N GLU A 44 1.06 -0.68 -9.18
CA GLU A 44 -0.19 -0.67 -8.43
C GLU A 44 0.12 -0.57 -6.94
N LEU A 45 -0.42 0.45 -6.29
CA LEU A 45 -0.50 0.55 -4.84
C LEU A 45 -1.82 -0.07 -4.38
N ARG A 46 -1.76 -0.97 -3.40
CA ARG A 46 -2.91 -1.69 -2.85
C ARG A 46 -2.99 -1.48 -1.35
N ILE A 47 -4.21 -1.35 -0.83
CA ILE A 47 -4.48 -1.17 0.59
C ILE A 47 -5.63 -2.09 0.98
N PHE A 48 -5.42 -2.96 1.96
CA PHE A 48 -6.44 -3.89 2.41
C PHE A 48 -6.23 -4.30 3.87
N PRO A 49 -7.30 -4.63 4.60
CA PRO A 49 -7.18 -5.21 5.92
C PRO A 49 -6.61 -6.63 5.80
N THR A 50 -5.76 -7.03 6.74
CA THR A 50 -5.37 -8.45 6.87
C THR A 50 -6.47 -9.22 7.61
N SER A 51 -6.52 -10.54 7.43
CA SER A 51 -7.55 -11.39 8.07
C SER A 51 -7.44 -11.50 9.60
N ASN A 52 -6.45 -10.85 10.22
CA ASN A 52 -6.37 -10.72 11.66
C ASN A 52 -7.33 -9.61 12.14
N THR A 53 -8.57 -10.00 12.41
CA THR A 53 -9.65 -9.11 12.84
C THR A 53 -9.48 -8.53 14.25
N GLU A 54 -8.60 -9.09 15.09
CA GLU A 54 -8.42 -8.61 16.47
C GLU A 54 -7.64 -7.30 16.54
N ASN A 55 -6.71 -7.06 15.61
CA ASN A 55 -5.76 -5.96 15.70
C ASN A 55 -5.94 -4.87 14.61
N GLN A 56 -7.01 -4.91 13.80
CA GLN A 56 -7.25 -3.93 12.72
C GLN A 56 -5.99 -3.64 11.88
N ILE A 57 -5.24 -4.69 11.52
CA ILE A 57 -3.98 -4.54 10.78
C ILE A 57 -4.31 -4.28 9.31
N TRP A 58 -3.81 -3.16 8.79
CA TRP A 58 -3.87 -2.78 7.39
C TRP A 58 -2.53 -3.03 6.72
N ARG A 59 -2.58 -3.56 5.49
CA ARG A 59 -1.41 -3.74 4.65
C ARG A 59 -1.46 -2.81 3.46
N PHE A 60 -0.33 -2.14 3.24
CA PHE A 60 -0.03 -1.35 2.04
C PHE A 60 0.97 -2.14 1.22
N GLU A 61 0.67 -2.38 -0.06
CA GLU A 61 1.56 -3.10 -0.98
C GLU A 61 1.79 -2.28 -2.24
N LEU A 62 3.06 -2.12 -2.63
CA LEU A 62 3.45 -1.66 -3.95
C LEU A 62 3.91 -2.87 -4.77
N GLN A 63 3.43 -3.00 -6.01
CA GLN A 63 3.92 -3.99 -6.96
C GLN A 63 3.89 -3.47 -8.39
N SER A 64 4.66 -4.08 -9.28
CA SER A 64 4.53 -3.82 -10.71
C SER A 64 3.12 -4.18 -11.21
N ALA A 65 2.56 -3.35 -12.09
CA ALA A 65 1.33 -3.68 -12.81
C ALA A 65 1.60 -4.58 -14.04
N THR A 66 2.85 -4.63 -14.52
CA THR A 66 3.30 -5.51 -15.59
C THR A 66 3.70 -6.87 -14.99
N PRO A 67 3.08 -7.99 -15.42
CA PRO A 67 3.43 -9.32 -14.95
C PRO A 67 4.89 -9.67 -15.18
N GLY A 68 5.53 -10.30 -14.18
CA GLY A 68 6.93 -10.73 -14.25
C GLY A 68 7.97 -9.61 -14.03
N ASN A 69 7.54 -8.34 -13.99
CA ASN A 69 8.43 -7.24 -13.61
C ASN A 69 8.58 -7.15 -12.10
N GLN A 70 9.81 -6.94 -11.65
CA GLN A 70 10.14 -6.70 -10.25
C GLN A 70 10.31 -5.21 -9.97
N ILE A 71 10.11 -4.84 -8.71
CA ILE A 71 10.50 -3.55 -8.17
C ILE A 71 12.03 -3.48 -8.12
N PRO A 72 12.67 -2.50 -8.78
CA PRO A 72 14.12 -2.33 -8.73
C PRO A 72 14.65 -1.96 -7.35
N ILE A 73 15.95 -2.19 -7.13
CA ILE A 73 16.66 -1.70 -5.95
C ILE A 73 16.50 -0.17 -5.79
N GLY A 74 16.38 0.29 -4.54
CA GLY A 74 16.26 1.69 -4.18
C GLY A 74 14.84 2.21 -4.10
N PHE A 75 13.85 1.44 -4.56
CA PHE A 75 12.44 1.79 -4.35
C PHE A 75 12.08 1.70 -2.86
N LYS A 76 11.20 2.58 -2.41
CA LYS A 76 10.74 2.66 -1.03
C LYS A 76 9.25 2.97 -0.98
N LEU A 77 8.53 2.25 -0.14
CA LEU A 77 7.17 2.57 0.29
C LEU A 77 7.25 3.04 1.73
N ARG A 78 6.67 4.21 2.05
CA ARG A 78 6.65 4.78 3.39
C ARG A 78 5.24 5.22 3.77
N LEU A 79 4.90 5.00 5.03
CA LEU A 79 3.72 5.53 5.69
C LEU A 79 4.16 6.59 6.71
N LEU A 80 3.38 7.64 6.85
CA LEU A 80 3.58 8.69 7.84
C LEU A 80 2.23 8.94 8.51
N THR A 81 2.26 9.45 9.73
CA THR A 81 1.07 10.03 10.38
C THR A 81 0.55 11.24 9.59
N GLU A 82 -0.65 11.71 9.91
CA GLU A 82 -1.25 12.90 9.27
C GLU A 82 -0.37 14.16 9.40
N ASP A 83 0.38 14.30 10.49
CA ASP A 83 1.36 15.37 10.73
C ASP A 83 2.76 15.09 10.14
N LEU A 84 2.86 14.08 9.27
CA LEU A 84 4.06 13.69 8.52
C LEU A 84 5.20 13.16 9.38
N GLN A 85 4.90 12.63 10.56
CA GLN A 85 5.90 12.00 11.42
C GLN A 85 6.11 10.54 11.03
N PRO A 86 7.37 10.06 11.05
CA PRO A 86 7.65 8.64 10.92
C PRO A 86 7.30 7.90 12.22
N PHE A 87 7.06 6.60 12.09
CA PHE A 87 6.86 5.69 13.21
C PHE A 87 7.68 4.41 12.99
N GLU A 88 7.69 3.51 13.99
CA GLU A 88 8.45 2.27 13.90
C GLU A 88 7.94 1.38 12.75
N ASN A 89 8.85 0.82 11.95
CA ASN A 89 8.52 -0.06 10.81
C ASN A 89 7.59 0.60 9.76
N ASN A 90 7.58 1.93 9.66
CA ASN A 90 6.72 2.68 8.74
C ASN A 90 7.11 2.60 7.27
N GLN A 91 8.18 1.89 6.91
CA GLN A 91 8.67 1.85 5.54
C GLN A 91 9.28 0.50 5.19
N ASP A 92 9.23 0.19 3.90
CA ASP A 92 9.90 -0.94 3.29
C ASP A 92 10.72 -0.44 2.09
N THR A 93 11.92 -0.99 1.90
CA THR A 93 12.88 -0.56 0.87
C THR A 93 13.44 -1.77 0.12
N ALA A 94 13.37 -1.73 -1.21
CA ALA A 94 13.97 -2.73 -2.07
C ALA A 94 15.51 -2.64 -1.99
N ILE A 95 16.14 -3.56 -1.26
CA ILE A 95 17.61 -3.72 -1.22
C ILE A 95 18.12 -4.67 -2.32
N THR A 96 17.21 -5.42 -2.92
CA THR A 96 17.39 -6.25 -4.11
C THR A 96 16.12 -6.12 -4.96
N PRO A 97 16.13 -6.56 -6.23
CA PRO A 97 14.88 -6.71 -6.99
C PRO A 97 13.90 -7.62 -6.24
N VAL A 98 12.67 -7.15 -6.04
CA VAL A 98 11.61 -7.85 -5.31
C VAL A 98 10.27 -7.72 -6.03
N ASP A 99 9.37 -8.67 -5.86
CA ASP A 99 8.07 -8.62 -6.54
C ASP A 99 7.14 -7.55 -5.95
N ARG A 100 7.31 -7.23 -4.66
CA ARG A 100 6.51 -6.25 -3.93
C ARG A 100 7.28 -5.61 -2.78
N LEU A 101 6.86 -4.41 -2.39
CA LEU A 101 7.15 -3.80 -1.09
C LEU A 101 5.89 -3.82 -0.25
N SER A 102 6.02 -4.04 1.05
CA SER A 102 4.87 -4.11 1.96
C SER A 102 5.14 -3.47 3.31
N VAL A 103 4.18 -2.65 3.77
CA VAL A 103 4.17 -2.10 5.12
C VAL A 103 2.85 -2.48 5.79
N GLU A 104 2.93 -2.99 7.02
CA GLU A 104 1.76 -3.31 7.86
C GLU A 104 1.66 -2.32 9.02
N VAL A 105 0.44 -1.91 9.33
CA VAL A 105 0.17 -0.92 10.37
C VAL A 105 -1.13 -1.27 11.09
N ILE A 106 -1.12 -1.17 12.41
CA ILE A 106 -2.33 -1.24 13.24
C ILE A 106 -2.96 0.14 13.20
N LEU A 107 -4.24 0.23 12.84
CA LEU A 107 -4.95 1.51 12.76
C LEU A 107 -6.19 1.49 13.64
N GLU A 108 -6.38 2.60 14.36
CA GLU A 108 -7.64 2.86 15.05
C GLU A 108 -8.66 3.52 14.10
N PRO A 109 -9.97 3.39 14.37
CA PRO A 109 -10.99 4.08 13.59
C PRO A 109 -10.75 5.60 13.58
N LYS A 110 -10.83 6.21 12.39
CA LYS A 110 -10.58 7.64 12.10
C LYS A 110 -9.12 8.06 12.10
N GLU A 111 -8.18 7.14 12.33
CA GLU A 111 -6.76 7.43 12.15
C GLU A 111 -6.45 7.76 10.69
N GLY A 112 -5.56 8.74 10.50
CA GLY A 112 -5.16 9.27 9.20
C GLY A 112 -3.70 8.94 8.92
N LEU A 113 -3.42 8.39 7.74
CA LEU A 113 -2.06 8.15 7.26
C LEU A 113 -1.80 8.86 5.92
N VAL A 114 -0.56 9.29 5.74
CA VAL A 114 0.00 9.72 4.46
C VAL A 114 0.90 8.60 3.93
N TRP A 115 0.80 8.30 2.64
CA TRP A 115 1.70 7.36 1.98
C TRP A 115 2.67 8.11 1.05
N GLU A 116 3.89 7.63 0.94
CA GLU A 116 4.91 8.15 0.04
C GLU A 116 5.62 7.00 -0.67
N ILE A 117 6.04 7.24 -1.92
CA ILE A 117 6.87 6.31 -2.69
C ILE A 117 8.10 7.06 -3.20
N GLU A 118 9.25 6.40 -3.12
CA GLU A 118 10.51 6.84 -3.70
C GLU A 118 10.97 5.77 -4.71
N PRO A 119 11.30 6.10 -5.98
CA PRO A 119 11.12 7.39 -6.63
C PRO A 119 9.67 7.87 -6.63
N ARG A 120 9.46 9.19 -6.60
CA ARG A 120 8.13 9.79 -6.55
C ARG A 120 7.34 9.43 -7.82
N ALA A 121 6.08 9.05 -7.64
CA ALA A 121 5.18 8.79 -8.76
C ALA A 121 4.82 10.09 -9.49
N ASP A 122 4.64 10.00 -10.81
CA ASP A 122 4.26 11.10 -11.68
C ASP A 122 2.88 11.64 -11.26
N GLY A 123 2.79 12.96 -11.13
CA GLY A 123 1.54 13.61 -10.72
C GLY A 123 1.08 13.27 -9.30
N TRP A 124 1.95 12.67 -8.46
CA TRP A 124 1.61 12.41 -7.08
C TRP A 124 1.47 13.72 -6.28
N GLU A 125 0.28 13.89 -5.73
CA GLU A 125 -0.02 14.87 -4.70
C GLU A 125 -0.21 14.17 -3.36
N ARG A 126 0.16 14.87 -2.30
CA ARG A 126 0.00 14.37 -0.94
C ARG A 126 -1.49 14.24 -0.63
N GLU A 127 -1.88 13.09 -0.10
CA GLU A 127 -3.23 12.82 0.37
C GLU A 127 -3.19 12.13 1.74
N VAL A 128 -4.23 12.36 2.54
CA VAL A 128 -4.45 11.69 3.82
C VAL A 128 -5.53 10.65 3.63
N LEU A 129 -5.20 9.41 3.95
CA LEU A 129 -6.10 8.27 3.95
C LEU A 129 -6.66 8.07 5.35
N GLN A 130 -7.99 8.18 5.51
CA GLN A 130 -8.69 8.02 6.78
C GLN A 130 -9.43 6.67 6.84
N PHE A 131 -9.27 5.93 7.94
CA PHE A 131 -9.71 4.53 8.07
C PHE A 131 -10.98 4.31 8.93
#